data_AF-A0A2T1EAR9-F1
#
_entry.id   AF-A0A2T1EAR9-F1
#
_cell.length_a   1.000
_cell.length_b   1.000
_cell.length_c   1.000
_cell.angle_alpha   90.00
_cell.angle_beta   90.00
_cell.angle_gamma   90.00
#
_symmetry.space_group_name_H-M   'P 1'
#
loop_
_entity.id
_entity.type
_entity.pdbx_description
1 polymer ?
#
loop_
_entity_poly.entity_id
_entity_poly.type
_entity_poly.pdbx_seq_one_letter_code
_entity_poly.pdbx_strand_id
1 'polypeptide(L)'
;MYEGLLVVDADAHKLENPLVLRDYIEPEYRDRIGLVVDSLGDQRAKVIDANPATGKADYLRMFPQPQGLGKGGFRNLHPDTTLGAMFNKVRIQHMDQEGVDVQVIYGTLNLIFSSLLDKDLAIALCKAYNTYIADDCRGYDNRLKPIGVLPLQDVTAAVAEMHRCVNELGLIAVAVAPNMPIPHPKAPDAFPEIRTCKAISHPDFRPILQAAVDLDIALGIHGGPGSYMMGGISDHMETFVLNHIFVQRNQQQHAMTRMVFDGAFEQFPTLRVGFLEGGCGWVPDLAHAMHEHWEKRIRDFDPKHPYRPSLMDFTKLMIQERGTHNNTNIISQAKSIFDLMWTKENDPTKIDDASLYEHYDLRHRDPLDYFKRGQIFTSFESDDPGPSYLPIGLGEAGKHLTCFSGDYGHWDGVLKDCVKDAATGSDYDRDYLELLLSGNALALYGDRLRQSLPAYVTAKPSLSSSTL
;
A
#
# COMPACT_ATOMS: atom_id res chain seq x y z
N MET A 1 12.53 -23.87 -6.90
CA MET A 1 12.52 -23.57 -8.35
C MET A 1 11.43 -24.40 -8.98
N TYR A 2 10.59 -23.76 -9.78
CA TYR A 2 9.47 -24.37 -10.49
C TYR A 2 9.80 -24.44 -11.98
N GLU A 3 9.87 -25.64 -12.55
CA GLU A 3 10.22 -25.85 -13.97
C GLU A 3 11.52 -25.12 -14.43
N GLY A 4 12.48 -25.02 -13.51
CA GLY A 4 13.75 -24.35 -13.73
C GLY A 4 13.74 -22.83 -13.52
N LEU A 5 12.60 -22.23 -13.20
CA LEU A 5 12.47 -20.82 -12.82
C LEU A 5 12.66 -20.63 -11.32
N LEU A 6 13.33 -19.54 -10.95
CA LEU A 6 13.41 -19.08 -9.56
C LEU A 6 12.01 -18.65 -9.08
N VAL A 7 11.67 -19.00 -7.84
CA VAL A 7 10.41 -18.58 -7.22
C VAL A 7 10.69 -17.76 -5.97
N VAL A 8 10.31 -16.48 -6.02
CA VAL A 8 10.36 -15.55 -4.91
C VAL A 8 8.92 -15.20 -4.52
N ASP A 9 8.53 -15.61 -3.34
CA ASP A 9 7.33 -15.12 -2.68
C ASP A 9 7.65 -13.74 -2.10
N ALA A 10 7.09 -12.70 -2.71
CA ALA A 10 7.42 -11.31 -2.43
C ALA A 10 6.77 -10.78 -1.14
N ASP A 11 5.82 -11.51 -0.56
CA ASP A 11 5.03 -11.04 0.57
C ASP A 11 4.45 -12.21 1.37
N ALA A 12 5.27 -12.76 2.27
CA ALA A 12 4.91 -13.84 3.17
C ALA A 12 4.90 -13.36 4.62
N HIS A 13 4.02 -13.88 5.45
CA HIS A 13 3.85 -13.37 6.81
C HIS A 13 4.40 -14.25 7.92
N LYS A 14 5.03 -13.59 8.89
CA LYS A 14 5.39 -14.14 10.18
C LYS A 14 4.30 -13.80 11.19
N LEU A 15 3.71 -14.84 11.77
CA LEU A 15 2.98 -14.70 13.02
C LEU A 15 3.99 -14.61 14.17
N GLU A 16 4.20 -13.41 14.68
CA GLU A 16 5.14 -13.16 15.76
C GLU A 16 4.70 -13.91 17.01
N ASN A 17 5.65 -14.54 17.71
CA ASN A 17 5.38 -15.15 18.99
C ASN A 17 5.43 -14.07 20.08
N PRO A 18 4.30 -13.66 20.69
CA PRO A 18 4.29 -12.54 21.63
C PRO A 18 5.11 -12.82 22.90
N LEU A 19 5.30 -14.10 23.26
CA LEU A 19 6.13 -14.48 24.39
C LEU A 19 7.61 -14.23 24.10
N VAL A 20 8.05 -14.52 22.87
CA VAL A 20 9.45 -14.32 22.43
C VAL A 20 9.71 -12.85 22.13
N LEU A 21 8.79 -12.16 21.44
CA LEU A 21 8.92 -10.74 21.14
C LEU A 21 9.08 -9.88 22.41
N ARG A 22 8.47 -10.30 23.52
CA ARG A 22 8.58 -9.62 24.82
C ARG A 22 10.00 -9.60 25.39
N ASP A 23 10.87 -10.51 24.96
CA ASP A 23 12.29 -10.52 25.38
C ASP A 23 13.09 -9.39 24.70
N TYR A 24 12.64 -8.92 23.53
CA TYR A 24 13.30 -7.89 22.74
C TYR A 24 12.84 -6.46 23.08
N ILE A 25 11.72 -6.30 23.78
CA ILE A 25 11.21 -4.98 24.15
C ILE A 25 11.71 -4.54 25.53
N GLU A 26 11.97 -3.23 25.65
CA GLU A 26 12.44 -2.60 26.88
C GLU A 26 11.46 -2.88 28.06
N PRO A 27 11.96 -3.13 29.29
CA PRO A 27 11.14 -3.60 30.40
C PRO A 27 9.91 -2.75 30.74
N GLU A 28 9.99 -1.43 30.56
CA GLU A 28 8.90 -0.50 30.85
C GLU A 28 7.67 -0.65 29.93
N TYR A 29 7.85 -1.22 28.72
CA TYR A 29 6.77 -1.45 27.77
C TYR A 29 6.23 -2.89 27.79
N ARG A 30 6.89 -3.82 28.48
CA ARG A 30 6.56 -5.27 28.47
C ARG A 30 5.15 -5.60 28.93
N ASP A 31 4.59 -4.81 29.84
CA ASP A 31 3.25 -5.03 30.37
C ASP A 31 2.16 -4.36 29.53
N ARG A 32 2.57 -3.55 28.55
CA ARG A 32 1.66 -2.88 27.62
C ARG A 32 1.26 -3.76 26.45
N ILE A 33 1.87 -4.92 26.25
CA ILE A 33 1.56 -5.83 25.14
C ILE A 33 1.24 -7.21 25.72
N GLY A 34 0.28 -7.92 25.14
CA GLY A 34 0.06 -9.31 25.48
C GLY A 34 -1.13 -9.92 24.76
N LEU A 35 -1.72 -10.91 25.39
CA LEU A 35 -2.92 -11.58 24.91
C LEU A 35 -4.11 -11.33 25.87
N VAL A 36 -5.32 -11.37 25.32
CA VAL A 36 -6.58 -11.28 26.04
C VAL A 36 -7.64 -12.13 25.34
N VAL A 37 -8.54 -12.74 26.10
CA VAL A 37 -9.72 -13.41 25.56
C VAL A 37 -10.84 -12.38 25.45
N ASP A 38 -11.40 -12.21 24.25
CA ASP A 38 -12.52 -11.29 24.02
C ASP A 38 -13.86 -11.87 24.52
N SER A 39 -14.94 -11.09 24.38
CA SER A 39 -16.28 -11.51 24.80
C SER A 39 -16.87 -12.67 23.99
N LEU A 40 -16.23 -13.04 22.88
CA LEU A 40 -16.66 -14.11 21.97
C LEU A 40 -15.85 -15.40 22.22
N GLY A 41 -14.85 -15.35 23.11
CA GLY A 41 -14.03 -16.48 23.50
C GLY A 41 -12.72 -16.60 22.71
N ASP A 42 -12.39 -15.63 21.86
CA ASP A 42 -11.19 -15.68 21.02
C ASP A 42 -10.01 -14.95 21.65
N GLN A 43 -8.81 -15.50 21.41
CA GLN A 43 -7.56 -14.83 21.75
C GLN A 43 -7.31 -13.65 20.82
N ARG A 44 -7.02 -12.48 21.41
CA ARG A 44 -6.64 -11.24 20.72
C ARG A 44 -5.29 -10.77 21.22
N ALA A 45 -4.53 -10.13 20.34
CA ALA A 45 -3.43 -9.28 20.77
C ALA A 45 -4.01 -8.06 21.49
N LYS A 46 -3.45 -7.70 22.64
CA LYS A 46 -3.78 -6.47 23.35
C LYS A 46 -2.59 -5.53 23.36
N VAL A 47 -2.88 -4.24 23.23
CA VAL A 47 -1.92 -3.16 23.44
C VAL A 47 -2.53 -2.11 24.37
N ILE A 48 -1.82 -1.72 25.42
CA ILE A 48 -2.17 -0.60 26.29
C ILE A 48 -1.47 0.64 25.72
N ASP A 49 -2.23 1.45 25.01
CA ASP A 49 -1.77 2.63 24.29
C ASP A 49 -2.05 3.92 25.10
N ALA A 50 -1.50 5.04 24.62
CA ALA A 50 -1.82 6.35 25.16
C ALA A 50 -3.28 6.72 24.85
N ASN A 51 -4.00 7.16 25.88
CA ASN A 51 -5.32 7.75 25.77
C ASN A 51 -5.18 9.26 25.55
N PRO A 52 -5.55 9.81 24.39
CA PRO A 52 -5.38 11.24 24.11
C PRO A 52 -6.15 12.14 25.08
N ALA A 53 -7.27 11.67 25.63
CA ALA A 53 -8.08 12.44 26.56
C ALA A 53 -7.45 12.54 27.96
N THR A 54 -6.72 11.52 28.40
CA THR A 54 -6.09 11.49 29.74
C THR A 54 -4.59 11.75 29.70
N GLY A 55 -3.96 11.59 28.54
CA GLY A 55 -2.50 11.61 28.35
C GLY A 55 -1.77 10.43 28.99
N LYS A 56 -2.49 9.36 29.38
CA LYS A 56 -1.93 8.20 30.10
C LYS A 56 -1.96 6.94 29.25
N ALA A 57 -1.06 6.00 29.54
CA ALA A 57 -1.06 4.67 28.94
C ALA A 57 -2.16 3.78 29.57
N ASP A 58 -3.43 4.10 29.30
CA ASP A 58 -4.60 3.37 29.81
C ASP A 58 -5.64 3.05 28.73
N TYR A 59 -5.34 3.32 27.45
CA TYR A 59 -6.24 3.01 26.34
C TYR A 59 -6.04 1.58 25.84
N LEU A 60 -6.98 0.68 26.12
CA LEU A 60 -6.90 -0.71 25.71
C LEU A 60 -7.31 -0.87 24.24
N ARG A 61 -6.37 -1.34 23.42
CA ARG A 61 -6.60 -1.73 22.03
C ARG A 61 -6.53 -3.24 21.88
N MET A 62 -7.46 -3.81 21.13
CA MET A 62 -7.53 -5.24 20.82
C MET A 62 -7.40 -5.45 19.32
N PHE A 63 -6.62 -6.45 18.93
CA PHE A 63 -6.32 -6.74 17.53
C PHE A 63 -6.42 -8.24 17.23
N PRO A 64 -7.17 -8.65 16.19
CA PRO A 64 -8.13 -7.82 15.44
C PRO A 64 -9.25 -7.27 16.35
N GLN A 65 -9.82 -6.12 16.01
CA GLN A 65 -10.90 -5.51 16.80
C GLN A 65 -12.16 -6.40 16.73
N PRO A 66 -12.75 -6.82 17.86
CA PRO A 66 -13.82 -7.83 17.86
C PRO A 66 -15.21 -7.27 17.51
N GLN A 67 -15.45 -5.97 17.75
CA GLN A 67 -16.74 -5.29 17.54
C GLN A 67 -16.55 -3.85 17.07
N GLY A 68 -17.57 -3.27 16.44
CA GLY A 68 -17.56 -1.88 15.96
C GLY A 68 -17.17 -1.74 14.49
N LEU A 69 -17.02 -0.48 14.04
CA LEU A 69 -16.58 -0.14 12.69
C LEU A 69 -15.13 -0.56 12.48
N GLY A 70 -14.79 -1.01 11.27
CA GLY A 70 -13.44 -1.48 10.97
C GLY A 70 -13.04 -2.78 11.68
N LYS A 71 -13.99 -3.53 12.26
CA LYS A 71 -13.68 -4.78 12.97
C LYS A 71 -13.01 -5.80 12.04
N GLY A 72 -11.89 -6.35 12.51
CA GLY A 72 -11.16 -7.43 11.86
C GLY A 72 -11.67 -8.79 12.37
N GLY A 73 -11.78 -9.77 11.49
CA GLY A 73 -12.57 -10.98 11.69
C GLY A 73 -12.07 -11.97 12.73
N PHE A 74 -12.71 -13.13 12.72
CA PHE A 74 -12.39 -14.30 13.52
C PHE A 74 -11.40 -15.18 12.73
N ARG A 75 -10.37 -15.73 13.40
CA ARG A 75 -9.44 -16.73 12.83
C ARG A 75 -8.71 -16.29 11.55
N ASN A 76 -7.98 -15.18 11.62
CA ASN A 76 -7.16 -14.64 10.51
C ASN A 76 -5.93 -15.49 10.13
N LEU A 77 -5.86 -16.75 10.56
CA LEU A 77 -4.68 -17.60 10.36
C LEU A 77 -5.09 -18.85 9.58
N HIS A 78 -4.41 -19.13 8.47
CA HIS A 78 -4.74 -20.28 7.65
C HIS A 78 -4.37 -21.58 8.36
N PRO A 79 -5.30 -22.55 8.46
CA PRO A 79 -5.16 -23.72 9.33
C PRO A 79 -3.91 -24.54 9.04
N ASP A 80 -3.53 -24.65 7.76
CA ASP A 80 -2.38 -25.48 7.36
C ASP A 80 -1.04 -24.73 7.43
N THR A 81 -1.03 -23.39 7.32
CA THR A 81 0.21 -22.61 7.27
C THR A 81 0.55 -21.95 8.61
N THR A 82 -0.43 -21.82 9.52
CA THR A 82 -0.29 -21.16 10.84
C THR A 82 0.98 -21.62 11.57
N LEU A 83 1.24 -22.93 11.62
CA LEU A 83 2.41 -23.45 12.30
C LEU A 83 3.72 -23.03 11.62
N GLY A 84 3.78 -23.03 10.28
CA GLY A 84 4.96 -22.51 9.59
C GLY A 84 5.08 -20.99 9.68
N ALA A 85 3.96 -20.26 9.76
CA ALA A 85 3.97 -18.81 9.95
C ALA A 85 4.59 -18.43 11.31
N MET A 86 4.41 -19.28 12.33
CA MET A 86 5.05 -19.12 13.64
C MET A 86 6.44 -19.76 13.73
N PHE A 87 6.68 -20.90 13.06
CA PHE A 87 7.90 -21.69 13.20
C PHE A 87 8.60 -21.91 11.85
N ASN A 88 9.73 -21.24 11.64
CA ASN A 88 10.44 -21.23 10.35
C ASN A 88 10.92 -22.61 9.89
N LYS A 89 11.15 -23.56 10.81
CA LYS A 89 11.45 -24.95 10.44
C LYS A 89 10.31 -25.61 9.65
N VAL A 90 9.06 -25.36 10.05
CA VAL A 90 7.88 -25.86 9.33
C VAL A 90 7.67 -25.07 8.04
N ARG A 91 7.87 -23.73 8.06
CA ARG A 91 7.85 -22.90 6.85
C ARG A 91 8.76 -23.43 5.75
N ILE A 92 10.01 -23.77 6.08
CA ILE A 92 10.97 -24.30 5.10
C ILE A 92 10.47 -25.60 4.47
N GLN A 93 9.81 -26.48 5.25
CA GLN A 93 9.23 -27.71 4.72
C GLN A 93 8.09 -27.40 3.73
N HIS A 94 7.25 -26.42 4.01
CA HIS A 94 6.20 -25.98 3.09
C HIS A 94 6.78 -25.32 1.84
N MET A 95 7.81 -24.48 1.98
CA MET A 95 8.53 -23.91 0.83
C MET A 95 9.12 -25.01 -0.06
N ASP A 96 9.69 -26.07 0.52
CA ASP A 96 10.21 -27.21 -0.23
C ASP A 96 9.11 -28.02 -0.93
N GLN A 97 7.93 -28.14 -0.31
CA GLN A 97 6.77 -28.83 -0.89
C GLN A 97 6.21 -28.08 -2.11
N GLU A 98 6.10 -26.76 -2.00
CA GLU A 98 5.47 -25.92 -3.04
C GLU A 98 6.46 -25.39 -4.08
N GLY A 99 7.76 -25.58 -3.86
CA GLY A 99 8.81 -25.16 -4.80
C GLY A 99 9.24 -23.70 -4.69
N VAL A 100 8.92 -23.03 -3.58
CA VAL A 100 9.33 -21.65 -3.26
C VAL A 100 10.79 -21.62 -2.81
N ASP A 101 11.62 -20.81 -3.48
CA ASP A 101 13.06 -20.73 -3.16
C ASP A 101 13.34 -19.72 -2.06
N VAL A 102 12.72 -18.55 -2.15
CA VAL A 102 12.91 -17.42 -1.26
C VAL A 102 11.56 -16.84 -0.87
N GLN A 103 11.40 -16.50 0.41
CA GLN A 103 10.26 -15.70 0.90
C GLN A 103 10.76 -14.39 1.50
N VAL A 104 10.13 -13.28 1.11
CA VAL A 104 10.28 -11.99 1.79
C VAL A 104 9.26 -11.91 2.90
N ILE A 105 9.74 -11.69 4.13
CA ILE A 105 8.96 -11.92 5.36
C ILE A 105 8.49 -10.60 5.96
N TYR A 106 7.19 -10.37 5.86
CA TYR A 106 6.42 -9.34 6.55
C TYR A 106 5.93 -9.85 7.91
N GLY A 107 5.57 -8.94 8.81
CA GLY A 107 5.00 -9.28 10.12
C GLY A 107 3.48 -9.27 10.08
N THR A 108 2.82 -9.83 11.08
CA THR A 108 1.35 -9.80 11.20
C THR A 108 0.93 -8.87 12.33
N LEU A 109 1.55 -8.99 13.51
CA LEU A 109 1.32 -8.13 14.65
C LEU A 109 1.87 -6.72 14.41
N ASN A 110 2.93 -6.56 13.62
CA ASN A 110 3.48 -5.23 13.34
C ASN A 110 2.53 -4.31 12.54
N LEU A 111 1.55 -4.87 11.83
CA LEU A 111 0.64 -4.13 10.96
C LEU A 111 -0.20 -3.09 11.71
N ILE A 112 -0.28 -3.21 13.04
CA ILE A 112 -0.98 -2.29 13.93
C ILE A 112 -0.09 -1.18 14.51
N PHE A 113 1.24 -1.25 14.38
CA PHE A 113 2.17 -0.34 15.06
C PHE A 113 2.02 1.12 14.61
N SER A 114 1.73 1.33 13.32
CA SER A 114 1.42 2.66 12.75
C SER A 114 0.13 3.28 13.32
N SER A 115 -0.76 2.46 13.90
CA SER A 115 -2.02 2.91 14.48
C SER A 115 -1.90 3.36 15.95
N LEU A 116 -0.74 3.12 16.58
CA LEU A 116 -0.48 3.48 17.96
C LEU A 116 -0.35 5.00 18.11
N LEU A 117 -0.91 5.51 19.20
CA LEU A 117 -0.91 6.93 19.55
C LEU A 117 0.31 7.30 20.38
N ASP A 118 0.77 6.37 21.22
CA ASP A 118 2.00 6.52 21.96
C ASP A 118 3.21 6.32 21.04
N LYS A 119 3.86 7.44 20.72
CA LYS A 119 5.05 7.51 19.87
C LYS A 119 6.21 6.68 20.43
N ASP A 120 6.44 6.73 21.74
CA ASP A 120 7.61 6.08 22.35
C ASP A 120 7.39 4.57 22.43
N LEU A 121 6.16 4.13 22.68
CA LEU A 121 5.78 2.72 22.55
C LEU A 121 5.97 2.22 21.11
N ALA A 122 5.53 2.99 20.10
CA ALA A 122 5.68 2.61 18.70
C ALA A 122 7.17 2.45 18.31
N ILE A 123 8.04 3.35 18.76
CA ILE A 123 9.49 3.25 18.55
C ILE A 123 10.06 1.98 19.19
N ALA A 124 9.73 1.71 20.46
CA ALA A 124 10.18 0.51 21.16
C ALA A 124 9.72 -0.78 20.47
N LEU A 125 8.47 -0.82 20.03
CA LEU A 125 7.87 -1.95 19.31
C LEU A 125 8.54 -2.24 17.97
N CYS A 126 8.75 -1.20 17.15
CA CYS A 126 9.44 -1.34 15.86
C CYS A 126 10.87 -1.88 16.06
N LYS A 127 11.63 -1.31 17.02
CA LYS A 127 12.99 -1.78 17.33
C LYS A 127 13.02 -3.24 17.81
N ALA A 128 12.10 -3.60 18.70
CA ALA A 128 11.97 -4.96 19.21
C ALA A 128 11.63 -5.94 18.08
N TYR A 129 10.61 -5.63 17.27
CA TYR A 129 10.21 -6.44 16.12
C TYR A 129 11.35 -6.62 15.12
N ASN A 130 12.01 -5.53 14.71
CA ASN A 130 13.08 -5.59 13.70
C ASN A 130 14.24 -6.48 14.16
N THR A 131 14.60 -6.40 15.44
CA THR A 131 15.65 -7.25 16.00
C THR A 131 15.19 -8.71 16.09
N TYR A 132 13.97 -8.94 16.60
CA TYR A 132 13.35 -10.27 16.68
C TYR A 132 13.27 -10.96 15.32
N ILE A 133 12.76 -10.29 14.29
CA ILE A 133 12.55 -10.90 12.97
C ILE A 133 13.88 -11.17 12.26
N ALA A 134 14.87 -10.28 12.45
CA ALA A 134 16.23 -10.51 11.96
C ALA A 134 16.83 -11.77 12.59
N ASP A 135 16.69 -11.93 13.91
CA ASP A 135 17.21 -13.10 14.64
C ASP A 135 16.47 -14.39 14.28
N ASP A 136 15.14 -14.35 14.22
CA ASP A 136 14.28 -15.50 13.93
C ASP A 136 14.51 -16.07 12.52
N CYS A 137 14.85 -15.22 11.55
CA CYS A 137 15.13 -15.63 10.17
C CYS A 137 16.60 -16.06 9.93
N ARG A 138 17.51 -15.93 10.90
CA ARG A 138 18.91 -16.41 10.77
C ARG A 138 18.97 -17.94 10.71
N GLY A 139 19.96 -18.46 9.98
CA GLY A 139 20.26 -19.89 9.96
C GLY A 139 19.41 -20.73 9.00
N TYR A 140 18.67 -20.10 8.08
CA TYR A 140 17.84 -20.77 7.07
C TYR A 140 18.38 -20.58 5.64
N ASP A 141 19.69 -20.72 5.46
CA ASP A 141 20.40 -20.71 4.17
C ASP A 141 20.02 -19.56 3.22
N ASN A 142 19.79 -18.38 3.80
CA ASN A 142 19.39 -17.17 3.08
C ASN A 142 18.07 -17.30 2.30
N ARG A 143 17.20 -18.25 2.63
CA ARG A 143 15.88 -18.41 2.01
C ARG A 143 14.80 -17.50 2.58
N LEU A 144 15.01 -17.00 3.80
CA LEU A 144 14.07 -16.10 4.48
C LEU A 144 14.65 -14.69 4.50
N LYS A 145 13.90 -13.72 3.97
CA LYS A 145 14.32 -12.32 3.83
C LYS A 145 13.43 -11.41 4.67
N PRO A 146 13.74 -11.22 5.97
CA PRO A 146 12.95 -10.33 6.79
C PRO A 146 13.05 -8.88 6.33
N ILE A 147 11.96 -8.15 6.47
CA ILE A 147 11.89 -6.70 6.23
C ILE A 147 11.62 -5.95 7.53
N GLY A 148 12.13 -4.71 7.60
CA GLY A 148 11.97 -3.87 8.79
C GLY A 148 10.63 -3.12 8.79
N VAL A 149 10.23 -2.58 9.94
CA VAL A 149 9.10 -1.64 10.06
C VAL A 149 9.52 -0.38 10.78
N LEU A 150 8.83 0.73 10.49
CA LEU A 150 9.21 2.06 10.93
C LEU A 150 8.12 2.73 11.79
N PRO A 151 8.50 3.41 12.89
CA PRO A 151 7.57 4.19 13.71
C PRO A 151 7.22 5.53 13.03
N LEU A 152 6.24 5.54 12.11
CA LEU A 152 5.83 6.75 11.37
C LEU A 152 5.38 7.93 12.25
N GLN A 153 5.05 7.67 13.52
CA GLN A 153 4.76 8.67 14.54
C GLN A 153 5.92 9.66 14.75
N ASP A 154 7.16 9.23 14.50
CA ASP A 154 8.37 10.04 14.62
C ASP A 154 9.28 9.85 13.41
N VAL A 155 9.30 10.84 12.51
CA VAL A 155 10.08 10.80 11.28
C VAL A 155 11.57 10.64 11.54
N THR A 156 12.10 11.25 12.61
CA THR A 156 13.53 11.17 12.94
C THR A 156 13.88 9.76 13.41
N ALA A 157 13.05 9.19 14.29
CA ALA A 157 13.23 7.81 14.74
C ALA A 157 13.03 6.79 13.60
N ALA A 158 12.08 7.04 12.70
CA ALA A 158 11.85 6.20 11.52
C ALA A 158 13.07 6.14 10.60
N VAL A 159 13.68 7.29 10.30
CA VAL A 159 14.91 7.34 9.48
C VAL A 159 16.07 6.62 10.19
N ALA A 160 16.27 6.89 11.49
CA ALA A 160 17.32 6.23 12.27
C ALA A 160 17.14 4.69 12.31
N GLU A 161 15.90 4.24 12.50
CA GLU A 161 15.59 2.80 12.52
C GLU A 161 15.74 2.16 11.14
N MET A 162 15.41 2.86 10.06
CA MET A 162 15.66 2.38 8.69
C MET A 162 17.16 2.13 8.46
N HIS A 163 18.01 3.06 8.88
CA HIS A 163 19.46 2.87 8.83
C HIS A 163 19.92 1.67 9.65
N ARG A 164 19.36 1.46 10.85
CA ARG A 164 19.68 0.30 11.71
C ARG A 164 19.26 -1.02 11.05
N CYS A 165 18.05 -1.09 10.52
CA CYS A 165 17.50 -2.23 9.78
C CYS A 165 18.45 -2.67 8.67
N VAL A 166 18.93 -1.72 7.87
CA VAL A 166 19.77 -2.04 6.71
C VAL A 166 21.22 -2.31 7.11
N ASN A 167 21.83 -1.42 7.89
CA ASN A 167 23.28 -1.42 8.12
C ASN A 167 23.72 -2.37 9.24
N GLU A 168 22.86 -2.63 10.22
CA GLU A 168 23.19 -3.47 11.38
C GLU A 168 22.49 -4.82 11.35
N LEU A 169 21.22 -4.85 10.93
CA LEU A 169 20.42 -6.08 10.90
C LEU A 169 20.46 -6.82 9.56
N GLY A 170 20.89 -6.15 8.49
CA GLY A 170 20.98 -6.74 7.15
C GLY A 170 19.63 -6.96 6.46
N LEU A 171 18.59 -6.23 6.87
CA LEU A 171 17.27 -6.29 6.25
C LEU A 171 17.32 -5.68 4.84
N ILE A 172 16.56 -6.25 3.91
CA ILE A 172 16.65 -5.89 2.48
C ILE A 172 15.69 -4.76 2.08
N ALA A 173 14.66 -4.53 2.88
CA ALA A 173 13.62 -3.53 2.66
C ALA A 173 12.91 -3.19 3.98
N VAL A 174 12.00 -2.22 3.91
CA VAL A 174 11.14 -1.84 5.04
C VAL A 174 9.69 -1.69 4.60
N ALA A 175 8.76 -1.95 5.52
CA ALA A 175 7.35 -1.70 5.33
C ALA A 175 6.83 -0.53 6.16
N VAL A 176 5.84 0.15 5.60
CA VAL A 176 5.10 1.24 6.23
C VAL A 176 3.63 1.13 5.88
N ALA A 177 2.78 1.63 6.77
CA ALA A 177 1.36 1.70 6.49
C ALA A 177 1.05 2.73 5.38
N PRO A 178 -0.01 2.51 4.59
CA PRO A 178 -0.38 3.42 3.50
C PRO A 178 -0.71 4.84 3.99
N ASN A 179 -1.25 4.95 5.20
CA ASN A 179 -1.62 6.23 5.78
C ASN A 179 -1.39 6.23 7.30
N MET A 180 -0.99 7.39 7.84
CA MET A 180 -0.81 7.65 9.26
C MET A 180 -1.99 8.46 9.81
N PRO A 181 -2.72 7.99 10.85
CA PRO A 181 -3.83 8.74 11.44
C PRO A 181 -3.33 10.03 12.11
N ILE A 182 -4.08 11.11 11.95
CA ILE A 182 -3.84 12.40 12.61
C ILE A 182 -5.17 13.03 13.08
N PRO A 183 -5.15 13.94 14.07
CA PRO A 183 -6.35 14.66 14.50
C PRO A 183 -7.05 15.35 13.33
N HIS A 184 -8.38 15.25 13.28
CA HIS A 184 -9.15 15.93 12.24
C HIS A 184 -9.10 17.45 12.48
N PRO A 185 -8.76 18.28 11.47
CA PRO A 185 -8.56 19.73 11.67
C PRO A 185 -9.81 20.47 12.16
N LYS A 186 -11.01 19.96 11.84
CA LYS A 186 -12.29 20.53 12.31
C LYS A 186 -12.82 19.91 13.61
N ALA A 187 -12.20 18.86 14.10
CA ALA A 187 -12.63 18.13 15.30
C ALA A 187 -11.43 17.52 16.05
N PRO A 188 -10.41 18.33 16.42
CA PRO A 188 -9.18 17.81 17.01
C PRO A 188 -9.42 17.12 18.37
N ASP A 189 -10.40 17.61 19.14
CA ASP A 189 -10.73 17.07 20.47
C ASP A 189 -11.47 15.74 20.42
N ALA A 190 -11.89 15.27 19.23
CA ALA A 190 -12.54 13.99 19.02
C ALA A 190 -11.57 12.91 18.51
N PHE A 191 -10.26 13.16 18.56
CA PHE A 191 -9.24 12.18 18.20
C PHE A 191 -9.05 11.14 19.32
N PRO A 192 -8.95 9.83 19.01
CA PRO A 192 -8.73 9.24 17.69
C PRO A 192 -10.00 8.87 16.92
N GLU A 193 -11.19 9.01 17.50
CA GLU A 193 -12.45 8.56 16.90
C GLU A 193 -12.74 9.27 15.58
N ILE A 194 -12.62 10.60 15.57
CA ILE A 194 -12.68 11.44 14.38
C ILE A 194 -11.25 11.88 14.02
N ARG A 195 -10.82 11.46 12.84
CA ARG A 195 -9.44 11.63 12.37
C ARG A 195 -9.42 11.87 10.86
N THR A 196 -8.29 12.40 10.41
CA THR A 196 -7.89 12.36 9.00
C THR A 196 -6.56 11.59 8.94
N CYS A 197 -5.93 11.49 7.78
CA CYS A 197 -4.67 10.79 7.64
C CYS A 197 -3.65 11.56 6.80
N LYS A 198 -2.37 11.35 7.07
CA LYS A 198 -1.27 11.69 6.17
C LYS A 198 -0.90 10.46 5.35
N ALA A 199 -1.00 10.56 4.03
CA ALA A 199 -0.45 9.54 3.13
C ALA A 199 1.08 9.54 3.22
N ILE A 200 1.73 8.42 2.87
CA ILE A 200 3.20 8.30 2.92
C ILE A 200 3.94 9.32 2.03
N SER A 201 3.28 9.88 1.02
CA SER A 201 3.80 10.95 0.16
C SER A 201 3.73 12.35 0.77
N HIS A 202 3.13 12.52 1.95
CA HIS A 202 3.04 13.83 2.61
C HIS A 202 4.43 14.45 2.83
N PRO A 203 4.62 15.78 2.68
CA PRO A 203 5.93 16.43 2.80
C PRO A 203 6.73 16.09 4.05
N ASP A 204 6.07 15.91 5.19
CA ASP A 204 6.70 15.49 6.46
C ASP A 204 7.44 14.14 6.36
N PHE A 205 7.02 13.24 5.46
CA PHE A 205 7.63 11.93 5.28
C PHE A 205 8.71 11.88 4.19
N ARG A 206 9.02 13.02 3.53
CA ARG A 206 10.12 13.11 2.56
C ARG A 206 11.46 12.58 3.10
N PRO A 207 11.86 12.80 4.37
CA PRO A 207 13.08 12.22 4.91
C PRO A 207 13.09 10.69 4.90
N ILE A 208 11.93 10.04 5.07
CA ILE A 208 11.79 8.58 5.00
C ILE A 208 11.99 8.12 3.55
N LEU A 209 11.34 8.79 2.58
CA LEU A 209 11.50 8.47 1.16
C LEU A 209 12.95 8.68 0.68
N GLN A 210 13.60 9.75 1.11
CA GLN A 210 15.00 10.03 0.81
C GLN A 210 15.91 8.95 1.42
N ALA A 211 15.70 8.55 2.67
CA ALA A 211 16.50 7.52 3.31
C ALA A 211 16.38 6.16 2.58
N ALA A 212 15.19 5.81 2.09
CA ALA A 212 14.98 4.59 1.30
C ALA A 212 15.77 4.62 -0.02
N VAL A 213 15.81 5.78 -0.69
CA VAL A 213 16.64 6.01 -1.88
C VAL A 213 18.13 5.92 -1.55
N ASP A 214 18.59 6.60 -0.50
CA ASP A 214 20.00 6.66 -0.13
C ASP A 214 20.55 5.28 0.27
N LEU A 215 19.70 4.43 0.87
CA LEU A 215 20.04 3.06 1.27
C LEU A 215 19.85 2.02 0.15
N ASP A 216 19.30 2.46 -0.99
CA ASP A 216 18.88 1.63 -2.12
C ASP A 216 17.99 0.46 -1.69
N ILE A 217 16.88 0.77 -1.00
CA ILE A 217 15.91 -0.24 -0.55
C ILE A 217 14.49 0.06 -1.07
N ALA A 218 13.68 -0.98 -1.14
CA ALA A 218 12.26 -0.84 -1.41
C ALA A 218 11.48 -0.39 -0.18
N LEU A 219 10.39 0.33 -0.43
CA LEU A 219 9.35 0.64 0.54
C LEU A 219 8.11 -0.22 0.27
N GLY A 220 7.81 -1.17 1.14
CA GLY A 220 6.57 -1.94 1.11
C GLY A 220 5.43 -1.13 1.75
N ILE A 221 4.45 -0.72 0.96
CA ILE A 221 3.19 -0.20 1.47
C ILE A 221 2.30 -1.38 1.83
N HIS A 222 2.14 -1.59 3.13
CA HIS A 222 1.44 -2.75 3.67
C HIS A 222 0.76 -2.35 4.98
N GLY A 223 -0.55 -2.53 5.07
CA GLY A 223 -1.34 -2.16 6.24
C GLY A 223 -2.28 -3.29 6.63
N GLY A 224 -2.57 -3.45 7.91
CA GLY A 224 -3.48 -4.50 8.38
C GLY A 224 -4.95 -4.07 8.39
N PRO A 225 -5.90 -5.03 8.45
CA PRO A 225 -7.31 -4.76 8.72
C PRO A 225 -7.48 -3.94 10.00
N GLY A 226 -8.20 -2.82 9.92
CA GLY A 226 -8.34 -1.88 11.04
C GLY A 226 -7.25 -0.79 11.09
N SER A 227 -6.30 -0.79 10.14
CA SER A 227 -5.52 0.40 9.83
C SER A 227 -6.51 1.51 9.48
N TYR A 228 -6.42 2.60 10.23
CA TYR A 228 -7.32 3.73 10.19
C TYR A 228 -7.38 4.39 8.81
N MET A 229 -8.23 3.89 7.92
CA MET A 229 -8.55 4.57 6.68
C MET A 229 -9.26 5.89 6.97
N MET A 230 -9.14 6.83 6.02
CA MET A 230 -10.00 8.01 5.92
C MET A 230 -11.48 7.64 6.06
N GLY A 231 -12.19 8.43 6.90
CA GLY A 231 -13.53 8.17 7.42
C GLY A 231 -14.67 8.25 6.40
N GLY A 232 -14.65 7.37 5.40
CA GLY A 232 -15.74 7.21 4.44
C GLY A 232 -16.03 5.73 4.21
N ILE A 233 -15.08 4.99 3.61
CA ILE A 233 -15.33 3.59 3.25
C ILE A 233 -15.30 2.72 4.50
N SER A 234 -14.24 2.76 5.30
CA SER A 234 -14.10 1.92 6.51
C SER A 234 -15.22 2.17 7.53
N ASP A 235 -15.73 3.39 7.62
CA ASP A 235 -16.79 3.78 8.56
C ASP A 235 -18.18 3.25 8.13
N HIS A 236 -18.29 2.70 6.92
CA HIS A 236 -19.49 2.04 6.41
C HIS A 236 -19.32 0.52 6.24
N MET A 237 -18.19 -0.06 6.67
CA MET A 237 -17.93 -1.50 6.59
C MET A 237 -18.05 -2.16 7.98
N GLU A 238 -19.17 -2.86 8.19
CA GLU A 238 -19.50 -3.50 9.47
C GLU A 238 -18.97 -4.93 9.60
N THR A 239 -18.38 -5.52 8.56
CA THR A 239 -17.90 -6.90 8.59
C THR A 239 -16.44 -6.98 8.16
N PHE A 240 -15.75 -8.03 8.60
CA PHE A 240 -14.37 -8.28 8.20
C PHE A 240 -14.23 -8.40 6.68
N VAL A 241 -15.10 -9.20 6.05
CA VAL A 241 -15.08 -9.42 4.59
C VAL A 241 -15.24 -8.10 3.83
N LEU A 242 -16.17 -7.24 4.25
CA LEU A 242 -16.36 -5.94 3.60
C LEU A 242 -15.18 -4.99 3.86
N ASN A 243 -14.58 -5.03 5.05
CA ASN A 243 -13.36 -4.29 5.33
C ASN A 243 -12.20 -4.76 4.44
N HIS A 244 -11.99 -6.08 4.31
CA HIS A 244 -10.96 -6.63 3.44
C HIS A 244 -11.16 -6.19 1.98
N ILE A 245 -12.39 -6.40 1.46
CA ILE A 245 -12.73 -6.07 0.08
C ILE A 245 -12.60 -4.57 -0.20
N PHE A 246 -13.08 -3.68 0.67
CA PHE A 246 -13.18 -2.26 0.32
C PHE A 246 -12.12 -1.38 0.98
N VAL A 247 -11.53 -1.78 2.10
CA VAL A 247 -10.58 -0.94 2.83
C VAL A 247 -9.17 -1.22 2.34
N GLN A 248 -8.70 -2.45 2.42
CA GLN A 248 -7.30 -2.77 2.10
C GLN A 248 -6.89 -2.40 0.68
N ARG A 249 -7.64 -2.89 -0.33
CA ARG A 249 -7.39 -2.54 -1.73
C ARG A 249 -7.44 -1.03 -2.02
N ASN A 250 -8.41 -0.31 -1.43
CA ASN A 250 -8.60 1.10 -1.72
C ASN A 250 -7.55 1.97 -0.98
N GLN A 251 -7.03 1.49 0.15
CA GLN A 251 -5.87 2.09 0.82
C GLN A 251 -4.64 2.06 -0.09
N GLN A 252 -4.40 0.94 -0.77
CA GLN A 252 -3.30 0.80 -1.72
C GLN A 252 -3.48 1.69 -2.96
N GLN A 253 -4.68 1.71 -3.55
CA GLN A 253 -5.01 2.60 -4.68
C GLN A 253 -4.82 4.08 -4.31
N HIS A 254 -5.27 4.47 -3.13
CA HIS A 254 -5.12 5.83 -2.64
C HIS A 254 -3.65 6.17 -2.40
N ALA A 255 -2.88 5.31 -1.74
CA ALA A 255 -1.45 5.53 -1.50
C ALA A 255 -0.69 5.67 -2.83
N MET A 256 -0.91 4.78 -3.80
CA MET A 256 -0.29 4.84 -5.13
C MET A 256 -0.63 6.15 -5.85
N THR A 257 -1.92 6.51 -5.86
CA THR A 257 -2.38 7.76 -6.49
C THR A 257 -1.76 8.98 -5.83
N ARG A 258 -1.74 9.03 -4.49
CA ARG A 258 -1.11 10.13 -3.76
C ARG A 258 0.39 10.21 -4.05
N MET A 259 1.11 9.11 -4.15
CA MET A 259 2.53 9.14 -4.50
C MET A 259 2.79 9.66 -5.93
N VAL A 260 1.97 9.29 -6.91
CA VAL A 260 2.06 9.82 -8.28
C VAL A 260 1.75 11.31 -8.30
N PHE A 261 0.64 11.72 -7.69
CA PHE A 261 0.14 13.09 -7.79
C PHE A 261 0.85 14.08 -6.86
N ASP A 262 1.35 13.65 -5.71
CA ASP A 262 2.19 14.47 -4.83
C ASP A 262 3.64 14.59 -5.35
N GLY A 263 3.96 13.96 -6.50
CA GLY A 263 5.27 14.06 -7.16
C GLY A 263 6.38 13.24 -6.49
N ALA A 264 6.04 12.26 -5.65
CA ALA A 264 7.02 11.48 -4.92
C ALA A 264 8.01 10.77 -5.85
N PHE A 265 7.52 10.17 -6.94
CA PHE A 265 8.38 9.48 -7.92
C PHE A 265 9.23 10.44 -8.76
N GLU A 266 8.85 11.72 -8.89
CA GLU A 266 9.71 12.72 -9.54
C GLU A 266 10.80 13.22 -8.62
N GLN A 267 10.45 13.47 -7.37
CA GLN A 267 11.42 13.87 -6.35
C GLN A 267 12.45 12.76 -6.08
N PHE A 268 12.01 11.49 -6.17
CA PHE A 268 12.81 10.30 -5.83
C PHE A 268 12.81 9.30 -7.01
N PRO A 269 13.61 9.54 -8.07
CA PRO A 269 13.51 8.80 -9.34
C PRO A 269 13.97 7.33 -9.28
N THR A 270 14.70 6.93 -8.24
CA THR A 270 15.15 5.54 -8.00
C THR A 270 14.34 4.85 -6.90
N LEU A 271 13.35 5.51 -6.32
CA LEU A 271 12.49 4.92 -5.29
C LEU A 271 11.69 3.77 -5.89
N ARG A 272 11.68 2.63 -5.18
CA ARG A 272 10.86 1.45 -5.51
C ARG A 272 9.84 1.20 -4.42
N VAL A 273 8.59 1.00 -4.82
CA VAL A 273 7.46 0.91 -3.90
C VAL A 273 6.60 -0.29 -4.28
N GLY A 274 6.39 -1.19 -3.31
CA GLY A 274 5.47 -2.31 -3.45
C GLY A 274 4.15 -2.01 -2.73
N PHE A 275 3.03 -2.13 -3.42
CA PHE A 275 1.68 -2.04 -2.85
C PHE A 275 1.14 -3.46 -2.70
N LEU A 276 1.30 -4.02 -1.49
CA LEU A 276 1.21 -5.45 -1.26
C LEU A 276 -0.12 -5.84 -0.59
N GLU A 277 -0.52 -7.10 -0.74
CA GLU A 277 -1.79 -7.68 -0.25
C GLU A 277 -3.05 -6.90 -0.71
N GLY A 278 -3.00 -6.28 -1.90
CA GLY A 278 -4.09 -5.47 -2.46
C GLY A 278 -4.63 -5.99 -3.80
N GLY A 279 -4.09 -7.11 -4.28
CA GLY A 279 -4.22 -7.59 -5.65
C GLY A 279 -3.70 -6.60 -6.70
N CYS A 280 -3.69 -7.02 -7.95
CA CYS A 280 -3.21 -6.18 -9.07
C CYS A 280 -4.28 -5.87 -10.13
N GLY A 281 -5.43 -6.55 -10.11
CA GLY A 281 -6.44 -6.45 -11.17
C GLY A 281 -7.06 -5.06 -11.35
N TRP A 282 -6.95 -4.17 -10.36
CA TRP A 282 -7.45 -2.79 -10.41
C TRP A 282 -6.49 -1.81 -11.09
N VAL A 283 -5.22 -2.19 -11.28
CA VAL A 283 -4.17 -1.27 -11.75
C VAL A 283 -4.49 -0.67 -13.13
N PRO A 284 -4.95 -1.44 -14.14
CA PRO A 284 -5.26 -0.85 -15.45
C PRO A 284 -6.40 0.17 -15.40
N ASP A 285 -7.45 -0.11 -14.63
CA ASP A 285 -8.59 0.81 -14.44
C ASP A 285 -8.14 2.11 -13.76
N LEU A 286 -7.36 2.00 -12.68
CA LEU A 286 -6.84 3.16 -11.97
C LEU A 286 -5.91 3.99 -12.87
N ALA A 287 -5.00 3.34 -13.61
CA ALA A 287 -4.08 4.00 -14.51
C ALA A 287 -4.81 4.79 -15.61
N HIS A 288 -5.87 4.22 -16.21
CA HIS A 288 -6.72 4.93 -17.15
C HIS A 288 -7.47 6.09 -16.49
N ALA A 289 -8.00 5.92 -15.28
CA ALA A 289 -8.64 7.00 -14.55
C ALA A 289 -7.67 8.16 -14.29
N MET A 290 -6.42 7.87 -13.89
CA MET A 290 -5.38 8.89 -13.72
C MET A 290 -5.12 9.65 -15.03
N HIS A 291 -4.96 8.93 -16.15
CA HIS A 291 -4.76 9.53 -17.47
C HIS A 291 -5.91 10.45 -17.89
N GLU A 292 -7.14 9.95 -17.85
CA GLU A 292 -8.32 10.68 -18.28
C GLU A 292 -8.50 11.98 -17.48
N HIS A 293 -8.32 11.91 -16.16
CA HIS A 293 -8.47 13.06 -15.29
C HIS A 293 -7.30 14.03 -15.46
N TRP A 294 -6.08 13.54 -15.65
CA TRP A 294 -4.94 14.39 -15.99
C TRP A 294 -5.19 15.17 -17.28
N GLU A 295 -5.61 14.51 -18.35
CA GLU A 295 -5.93 15.13 -19.64
C GLU A 295 -6.98 16.23 -19.47
N LYS A 296 -8.12 15.90 -18.84
CA LYS A 296 -9.28 16.79 -18.78
C LYS A 296 -9.23 17.85 -17.68
N ARG A 297 -8.49 17.61 -16.59
CA ARG A 297 -8.51 18.42 -15.35
C ARG A 297 -7.18 19.09 -15.03
N ILE A 298 -6.08 18.68 -15.68
CA ILE A 298 -4.74 19.26 -15.45
C ILE A 298 -4.15 19.82 -16.75
N ARG A 299 -4.06 19.02 -17.80
CA ARG A 299 -3.43 19.42 -19.08
C ARG A 299 -4.30 20.42 -19.85
N ASP A 300 -5.57 20.07 -20.07
CA ASP A 300 -6.48 20.86 -20.91
C ASP A 300 -7.41 21.77 -20.09
N PHE A 301 -7.34 21.71 -18.76
CA PHE A 301 -8.13 22.55 -17.87
C PHE A 301 -7.44 23.89 -17.64
N ASP A 302 -8.01 24.95 -18.23
CA ASP A 302 -7.61 26.34 -17.95
C ASP A 302 -8.68 27.04 -17.10
N PRO A 303 -8.56 27.02 -15.76
CA PRO A 303 -9.48 27.72 -14.87
C PRO A 303 -9.34 29.25 -14.98
N LYS A 304 -8.24 29.76 -15.58
CA LYS A 304 -8.04 31.19 -15.78
C LYS A 304 -8.79 31.72 -16.98
N HIS A 305 -9.08 30.85 -17.95
CA HIS A 305 -9.85 31.19 -19.15
C HIS A 305 -10.92 30.11 -19.42
N PRO A 306 -11.92 29.96 -18.52
CA PRO A 306 -12.94 28.94 -18.69
C PRO A 306 -13.74 29.21 -19.97
N TYR A 307 -14.12 28.13 -20.67
CA TYR A 307 -15.03 28.24 -21.81
C TYR A 307 -16.34 28.92 -21.39
N ARG A 308 -16.64 30.05 -22.04
CA ARG A 308 -17.86 30.81 -21.83
C ARG A 308 -18.44 31.19 -23.20
N PRO A 309 -19.57 30.59 -23.63
CA PRO A 309 -20.20 30.95 -24.88
C PRO A 309 -20.77 32.37 -24.80
N SER A 310 -21.05 32.99 -25.95
CA SER A 310 -21.75 34.27 -25.92
C SER A 310 -23.21 34.07 -25.47
N LEU A 311 -23.73 34.98 -24.63
CA LEU A 311 -25.16 34.97 -24.25
C LEU A 311 -26.07 35.01 -25.49
N MET A 312 -25.62 35.67 -26.55
CA MET A 312 -26.32 35.74 -27.82
C MET A 312 -26.45 34.35 -28.47
N ASP A 313 -25.37 33.58 -28.56
CA ASP A 313 -25.40 32.26 -29.19
C ASP A 313 -26.19 31.26 -28.35
N PHE A 314 -26.06 31.33 -27.02
CA PHE A 314 -26.90 30.56 -26.11
C PHE A 314 -28.39 30.86 -26.31
N THR A 315 -28.76 32.15 -26.38
CA THR A 315 -30.15 32.59 -26.58
C THR A 315 -30.69 32.14 -27.94
N LYS A 316 -29.88 32.22 -29.01
CA LYS A 316 -30.27 31.73 -30.35
C LYS A 316 -30.58 30.24 -30.34
N LEU A 317 -29.72 29.42 -29.76
CA LEU A 317 -29.91 27.96 -29.66
C LEU A 317 -31.15 27.63 -28.82
N MET A 318 -31.38 28.34 -27.71
CA MET A 318 -32.58 28.18 -26.88
C MET A 318 -33.87 28.50 -27.65
N ILE A 319 -33.87 29.53 -28.49
CA ILE A 319 -35.00 29.89 -29.36
C ILE A 319 -35.21 28.82 -30.46
N GLN A 320 -34.13 28.29 -31.03
CA GLN A 320 -34.20 27.22 -32.04
C GLN A 320 -34.80 25.93 -31.47
N GLU A 321 -34.39 25.53 -30.26
CA GLU A 321 -34.87 24.31 -29.61
C GLU A 321 -36.33 24.40 -29.17
N ARG A 322 -36.75 25.54 -28.57
CA ARG A 322 -38.12 25.72 -28.06
C ARG A 322 -39.14 26.16 -29.11
N GLY A 323 -38.70 26.66 -30.27
CA GLY A 323 -39.56 27.33 -31.23
C GLY A 323 -40.06 28.70 -30.75
N THR A 324 -40.87 29.38 -31.56
CA THR A 324 -41.31 30.77 -31.32
C THR A 324 -42.65 30.92 -30.60
N HIS A 325 -43.24 29.82 -30.11
CA HIS A 325 -44.56 29.85 -29.48
C HIS A 325 -44.49 30.38 -28.02
N ASN A 326 -45.20 31.49 -27.75
CA ASN A 326 -45.32 32.20 -26.46
C ASN A 326 -44.02 32.82 -25.89
N ASN A 327 -43.50 33.84 -26.59
CA ASN A 327 -42.11 34.27 -26.54
C ASN A 327 -41.79 35.57 -25.75
N THR A 328 -42.63 36.04 -24.82
CA THR A 328 -42.34 37.31 -24.11
C THR A 328 -41.29 37.18 -22.99
N ASN A 329 -40.93 35.96 -22.56
CA ASN A 329 -40.05 35.73 -21.41
C ASN A 329 -38.82 34.84 -21.73
N ILE A 330 -38.61 34.43 -22.99
CA ILE A 330 -37.53 33.48 -23.34
C ILE A 330 -36.14 34.09 -23.19
N ILE A 331 -35.98 35.37 -23.49
CA ILE A 331 -34.68 36.08 -23.41
C ILE A 331 -34.26 36.23 -21.94
N SER A 332 -35.19 36.60 -21.06
CA SER A 332 -34.95 36.70 -19.62
C SER A 332 -34.69 35.35 -18.98
N GLN A 333 -35.43 34.30 -19.36
CA GLN A 333 -35.17 32.93 -18.89
C GLN A 333 -33.82 32.40 -19.40
N ALA A 334 -33.50 32.63 -20.68
CA ALA A 334 -32.20 32.26 -21.25
C ALA A 334 -31.07 32.99 -20.53
N LYS A 335 -31.23 34.28 -20.23
CA LYS A 335 -30.27 35.04 -19.43
C LYS A 335 -30.13 34.48 -18.01
N SER A 336 -31.22 34.20 -17.31
CA SER A 336 -31.14 33.64 -15.95
C SER A 336 -30.49 32.26 -15.91
N ILE A 337 -30.77 31.40 -16.89
CA ILE A 337 -30.12 30.09 -17.02
C ILE A 337 -28.64 30.26 -17.40
N PHE A 338 -28.34 31.17 -18.33
CA PHE A 338 -26.97 31.48 -18.71
C PHE A 338 -26.17 32.02 -17.53
N ASP A 339 -26.72 32.93 -16.73
CA ASP A 339 -26.08 33.46 -15.53
C ASP A 339 -25.98 32.41 -14.40
N LEU A 340 -26.89 31.42 -14.37
CA LEU A 340 -26.81 30.27 -13.45
C LEU A 340 -25.68 29.30 -13.85
N MET A 341 -25.57 28.99 -15.14
CA MET A 341 -24.59 28.05 -15.69
C MET A 341 -23.19 28.67 -15.84
N TRP A 342 -23.15 29.95 -16.24
CA TRP A 342 -21.97 30.78 -16.42
C TRP A 342 -22.10 32.03 -15.57
N THR A 343 -21.98 31.82 -14.26
CA THR A 343 -21.92 32.91 -13.27
C THR A 343 -20.89 33.96 -13.66
N LYS A 344 -21.10 35.19 -13.19
CA LYS A 344 -20.19 36.32 -13.39
C LYS A 344 -18.78 35.83 -13.07
N GLU A 345 -17.89 35.87 -14.07
CA GLU A 345 -16.49 35.46 -13.95
C GLU A 345 -15.95 35.85 -12.58
N ASN A 346 -15.74 34.86 -11.71
CA ASN A 346 -14.88 35.11 -10.55
C ASN A 346 -13.53 35.49 -11.16
N ASP A 347 -13.00 36.64 -10.77
CA ASP A 347 -11.70 37.12 -11.24
C ASP A 347 -10.69 35.97 -11.15
N PRO A 348 -10.21 35.42 -12.28
CA PRO A 348 -9.41 34.22 -12.25
C PRO A 348 -8.04 34.45 -11.60
N THR A 349 -7.64 35.72 -11.44
CA THR A 349 -6.45 36.10 -10.66
C THR A 349 -6.67 36.01 -9.15
N LYS A 350 -7.92 35.86 -8.70
CA LYS A 350 -8.32 35.65 -7.30
C LYS A 350 -8.62 34.19 -6.96
N ILE A 351 -8.47 33.27 -7.92
CA ILE A 351 -8.52 31.83 -7.63
C ILE A 351 -7.18 31.45 -6.99
N ASP A 352 -7.16 31.48 -5.66
CA ASP A 352 -6.08 30.92 -4.83
C ASP A 352 -6.43 29.46 -4.51
N ASP A 353 -6.34 28.60 -5.53
CA ASP A 353 -6.59 27.18 -5.39
C ASP A 353 -5.25 26.43 -5.48
N ALA A 354 -4.76 26.01 -4.32
CA ALA A 354 -3.51 25.25 -4.19
C ALA A 354 -3.53 23.97 -5.06
N SER A 355 -4.69 23.36 -5.28
CA SER A 355 -4.83 22.15 -6.12
C SER A 355 -4.47 22.40 -7.60
N LEU A 356 -4.53 23.66 -8.06
CA LEU A 356 -4.12 24.05 -9.43
C LEU A 356 -2.59 24.10 -9.62
N TYR A 357 -1.83 24.14 -8.53
CA TYR A 357 -0.38 24.30 -8.53
C TYR A 357 0.37 23.16 -7.82
N GLU A 358 -0.31 22.35 -6.99
CA GLU A 358 0.25 21.17 -6.31
C GLU A 358 0.79 20.10 -7.29
N HIS A 359 0.32 20.09 -8.53
CA HIS A 359 0.69 19.10 -9.55
C HIS A 359 1.56 19.69 -10.67
N TYR A 360 2.43 20.66 -10.37
CA TYR A 360 3.22 21.37 -11.39
C TYR A 360 3.98 20.42 -12.33
N ASP A 361 4.61 19.38 -11.78
CA ASP A 361 5.37 18.39 -12.57
C ASP A 361 4.47 17.55 -13.49
N LEU A 362 3.21 17.32 -13.09
CA LEU A 362 2.26 16.60 -13.93
C LEU A 362 1.77 17.44 -15.11
N ARG A 363 1.88 18.78 -15.15
CA ARG A 363 1.45 19.55 -16.33
C ARG A 363 2.08 19.11 -17.64
N HIS A 364 3.26 18.50 -17.56
CA HIS A 364 4.05 18.11 -18.72
C HIS A 364 4.29 16.60 -18.81
N ARG A 365 3.69 15.79 -17.92
CA ARG A 365 3.87 14.34 -17.90
C ARG A 365 2.58 13.61 -17.61
N ASP A 366 2.29 12.64 -18.46
CA ASP A 366 1.17 11.72 -18.30
C ASP A 366 1.42 10.77 -17.11
N PRO A 367 0.48 10.65 -16.15
CA PRO A 367 0.55 9.66 -15.08
C PRO A 367 0.79 8.20 -15.54
N LEU A 368 0.40 7.84 -16.77
CA LEU A 368 0.68 6.50 -17.31
C LEU A 368 2.17 6.21 -17.45
N ASP A 369 3.00 7.23 -17.66
CA ASP A 369 4.43 7.03 -17.83
C ASP A 369 5.11 6.54 -16.55
N TYR A 370 4.52 6.75 -15.37
CA TYR A 370 5.10 6.25 -14.11
C TYR A 370 5.10 4.73 -14.00
N PHE A 371 4.11 4.06 -14.60
CA PHE A 371 4.05 2.59 -14.63
C PHE A 371 5.17 1.98 -15.49
N LYS A 372 5.80 2.77 -16.37
CA LYS A 372 6.93 2.33 -17.22
C LYS A 372 8.29 2.52 -16.55
N ARG A 373 8.35 3.20 -15.40
CA ARG A 373 9.61 3.63 -14.77
C ARG A 373 10.25 2.57 -13.85
N GLY A 374 9.59 1.43 -13.64
CA GLY A 374 10.09 0.38 -12.76
C GLY A 374 10.15 0.80 -11.28
N GLN A 375 9.26 1.71 -10.86
CA GLN A 375 9.18 2.22 -9.49
C GLN A 375 7.97 1.69 -8.72
N ILE A 376 6.94 1.24 -9.44
CA ILE A 376 5.64 0.85 -8.89
C ILE A 376 5.49 -0.65 -9.07
N PHE A 377 5.23 -1.35 -7.96
CA PHE A 377 4.97 -2.77 -7.93
C PHE A 377 3.70 -3.06 -7.13
N THR A 378 2.95 -4.09 -7.50
CA THR A 378 1.88 -4.69 -6.70
C THR A 378 2.22 -6.16 -6.42
N SER A 379 1.39 -6.83 -5.62
CA SER A 379 1.40 -8.29 -5.52
C SER A 379 0.11 -8.90 -6.04
N PHE A 380 0.16 -10.21 -6.27
CA PHE A 380 -0.99 -11.04 -6.56
C PHE A 380 -0.84 -12.39 -5.85
N GLU A 381 -1.95 -12.95 -5.43
CA GLU A 381 -2.01 -14.28 -4.81
C GLU A 381 -2.15 -15.40 -5.86
N SER A 382 -1.93 -16.65 -5.45
CA SER A 382 -1.92 -17.80 -6.36
C SER A 382 -3.16 -17.97 -7.22
N ASP A 383 -4.33 -17.59 -6.71
CA ASP A 383 -5.63 -17.71 -7.38
C ASP A 383 -6.11 -16.40 -8.01
N ASP A 384 -5.31 -15.33 -7.94
CA ASP A 384 -5.64 -14.04 -8.54
C ASP A 384 -5.56 -14.11 -10.08
N PRO A 385 -6.65 -13.78 -10.80
CA PRO A 385 -6.59 -13.69 -12.27
C PRO A 385 -5.94 -12.38 -12.75
N GLY A 386 -5.66 -11.46 -11.82
CA GLY A 386 -5.16 -10.11 -12.07
C GLY A 386 -3.96 -10.00 -13.02
N PRO A 387 -2.92 -10.85 -12.92
CA PRO A 387 -1.75 -10.77 -13.79
C PRO A 387 -2.07 -10.95 -15.28
N SER A 388 -3.12 -11.68 -15.62
CA SER A 388 -3.54 -11.86 -17.02
C SER A 388 -4.09 -10.57 -17.64
N TYR A 389 -4.62 -9.65 -16.82
CA TYR A 389 -5.22 -8.39 -17.27
C TYR A 389 -4.20 -7.29 -17.50
N LEU A 390 -3.05 -7.34 -16.80
CA LEU A 390 -2.09 -6.24 -16.81
C LEU A 390 -1.49 -5.97 -18.20
N PRO A 391 -1.00 -6.98 -18.96
CA PRO A 391 -0.45 -6.72 -20.28
C PRO A 391 -1.52 -6.33 -21.31
N ILE A 392 -2.76 -6.75 -21.09
CA ILE A 392 -3.91 -6.36 -21.94
C ILE A 392 -4.21 -4.88 -21.75
N GLY A 393 -4.24 -4.41 -20.49
CA GLY A 393 -4.59 -3.03 -20.15
C GLY A 393 -3.44 -2.04 -20.33
N LEU A 394 -2.19 -2.45 -20.09
CA LEU A 394 -1.02 -1.56 -20.00
C LEU A 394 0.11 -1.93 -20.96
N GLY A 395 -0.09 -2.93 -21.83
CA GLY A 395 0.94 -3.41 -22.76
C GLY A 395 2.15 -3.99 -22.04
N GLU A 396 3.34 -3.80 -22.61
CA GLU A 396 4.58 -4.34 -22.04
C GLU A 396 4.83 -3.87 -20.60
N ALA A 397 4.49 -2.62 -20.28
CA ALA A 397 4.65 -2.09 -18.92
C ALA A 397 3.90 -2.94 -17.88
N GLY A 398 2.72 -3.47 -18.25
CA GLY A 398 1.91 -4.32 -17.38
C GLY A 398 2.62 -5.60 -16.92
N LYS A 399 3.57 -6.13 -17.71
CA LYS A 399 4.33 -7.33 -17.33
C LYS A 399 5.28 -7.11 -16.15
N HIS A 400 5.70 -5.87 -15.92
CA HIS A 400 6.73 -5.52 -14.93
C HIS A 400 6.17 -4.99 -13.60
N LEU A 401 4.86 -5.09 -13.40
CA LEU A 401 4.19 -4.44 -12.27
C LEU A 401 3.92 -5.36 -11.08
N THR A 402 3.76 -6.67 -11.26
CA THR A 402 3.21 -7.52 -10.19
C THR A 402 4.13 -8.65 -9.77
N CYS A 403 4.23 -8.89 -8.47
CA CYS A 403 5.06 -9.92 -7.88
C CYS A 403 4.18 -11.05 -7.34
N PHE A 404 4.60 -12.30 -7.53
CA PHE A 404 3.96 -13.43 -6.85
C PHE A 404 4.05 -13.27 -5.34
N SER A 405 2.91 -13.44 -4.67
CA SER A 405 2.78 -13.53 -3.22
C SER A 405 2.00 -14.80 -2.87
N GLY A 406 2.50 -15.58 -1.93
CA GLY A 406 1.72 -16.68 -1.35
C GLY A 406 0.82 -16.23 -0.20
N ASP A 407 0.95 -14.99 0.25
CA ASP A 407 0.38 -14.45 1.49
C ASP A 407 0.49 -15.45 2.66
N TYR A 408 1.67 -16.06 2.75
CA TYR A 408 1.85 -17.27 3.53
C TYR A 408 1.60 -16.99 5.02
N GLY A 409 0.57 -17.63 5.59
CA GLY A 409 0.24 -17.56 7.02
C GLY A 409 -1.09 -16.88 7.33
N HIS A 410 -1.59 -16.03 6.43
CA HIS A 410 -2.93 -15.45 6.51
C HIS A 410 -3.96 -16.38 5.87
N TRP A 411 -5.23 -16.14 6.19
CA TRP A 411 -6.34 -17.07 5.92
C TRP A 411 -6.60 -17.29 4.42
N ASP A 412 -6.39 -16.25 3.64
CA ASP A 412 -6.60 -16.13 2.20
C ASP A 412 -5.44 -16.68 1.38
N GLY A 413 -4.22 -16.73 1.94
CA GLY A 413 -3.08 -17.37 1.30
C GLY A 413 -3.33 -18.84 0.95
N VAL A 414 -2.91 -19.23 -0.25
CA VAL A 414 -2.99 -20.62 -0.74
C VAL A 414 -1.69 -21.34 -0.41
N LEU A 415 -1.77 -22.46 0.32
CA LEU A 415 -0.61 -23.33 0.52
C LEU A 415 -0.44 -24.29 -0.65
N LYS A 416 -1.41 -25.18 -0.83
CA LYS A 416 -1.27 -26.33 -1.72
C LYS A 416 -1.32 -25.89 -3.18
N ASP A 417 -0.35 -26.35 -3.96
CA ASP A 417 -0.21 -26.04 -5.38
C ASP A 417 -0.01 -24.52 -5.64
N CYS A 418 0.40 -23.71 -4.66
CA CYS A 418 0.36 -22.26 -4.76
C CYS A 418 1.19 -21.67 -5.91
N VAL A 419 2.40 -22.21 -6.13
CA VAL A 419 3.27 -21.79 -7.24
C VAL A 419 2.72 -22.29 -8.58
N LYS A 420 2.14 -23.49 -8.58
CA LYS A 420 1.56 -24.10 -9.79
C LYS A 420 0.30 -23.36 -10.22
N ASP A 421 -0.57 -22.98 -9.30
CA ASP A 421 -1.78 -22.23 -9.58
C ASP A 421 -1.43 -20.83 -10.11
N ALA A 422 -0.45 -20.15 -9.49
CA ALA A 422 0.09 -18.90 -10.01
C ALA A 422 0.66 -19.05 -11.44
N ALA A 423 1.38 -20.15 -11.71
CA ALA A 423 2.00 -20.41 -13.00
C ALA A 423 1.02 -20.85 -14.10
N THR A 424 -0.13 -21.43 -13.72
CA THR A 424 -1.09 -22.04 -14.66
C THR A 424 -2.44 -21.33 -14.69
N GLY A 425 -2.61 -20.25 -13.93
CA GLY A 425 -3.83 -19.44 -13.91
C GLY A 425 -4.16 -18.76 -15.26
N SER A 426 -3.18 -18.62 -16.15
CA SER A 426 -3.37 -18.16 -17.53
C SER A 426 -2.30 -18.73 -18.47
N ASP A 427 -2.45 -18.48 -19.78
CA ASP A 427 -1.49 -18.89 -20.81
C ASP A 427 -0.35 -17.87 -20.92
N TYR A 428 0.51 -17.84 -19.89
CA TYR A 428 1.66 -16.93 -19.84
C TYR A 428 2.79 -17.44 -20.74
N ASP A 429 3.37 -16.54 -21.53
CA ASP A 429 4.67 -16.84 -22.15
C ASP A 429 5.75 -17.02 -21.06
N ARG A 430 6.82 -17.76 -21.39
CA ARG A 430 7.84 -18.14 -20.41
C ARG A 430 8.55 -16.93 -19.79
N ASP A 431 8.77 -15.88 -20.57
CA ASP A 431 9.47 -14.68 -20.11
C ASP A 431 8.58 -13.91 -19.12
N TYR A 432 7.28 -13.80 -19.39
CA TYR A 432 6.34 -13.20 -18.46
C TYR A 432 6.17 -14.03 -17.20
N LEU A 433 6.11 -15.36 -17.32
CA LEU A 433 6.06 -16.24 -16.14
C LEU A 433 7.31 -16.07 -15.26
N GLU A 434 8.50 -15.92 -15.84
CA GLU A 434 9.72 -15.65 -15.10
C GLU A 434 9.67 -14.30 -14.35
N LEU A 435 9.12 -13.26 -14.99
CA LEU A 435 8.87 -11.97 -14.35
C LEU A 435 7.92 -12.10 -13.15
N LEU A 436 6.80 -12.81 -13.31
CA LEU A 436 5.81 -13.02 -12.25
C LEU A 436 6.39 -13.79 -11.05
N LEU A 437 7.08 -14.90 -11.30
CA LEU A 437 7.58 -15.78 -10.25
C LEU A 437 8.82 -15.24 -9.53
N SER A 438 9.62 -14.39 -10.17
CA SER A 438 10.80 -13.82 -9.50
C SER A 438 11.28 -12.49 -10.03
N GLY A 439 11.22 -12.23 -11.35
CA GLY A 439 11.84 -11.05 -11.96
C GLY A 439 11.35 -9.73 -11.36
N ASN A 440 10.05 -9.59 -11.14
CA ASN A 440 9.46 -8.39 -10.55
C ASN A 440 9.81 -8.23 -9.07
N ALA A 441 9.86 -9.33 -8.30
CA ALA A 441 10.32 -9.29 -6.91
C ALA A 441 11.81 -8.91 -6.82
N LEU A 442 12.66 -9.42 -7.72
CA LEU A 442 14.06 -9.03 -7.83
C LEU A 442 14.21 -7.56 -8.24
N ALA A 443 13.32 -7.02 -9.07
CA ALA A 443 13.30 -5.62 -9.45
C ALA A 443 12.90 -4.72 -8.27
N LEU A 444 11.82 -5.07 -7.56
CA LEU A 444 11.33 -4.39 -6.37
C LEU A 444 12.40 -4.34 -5.28
N TYR A 445 12.86 -5.50 -4.80
CA TYR A 445 13.80 -5.57 -3.68
C TYR A 445 15.27 -5.37 -4.07
N GLY A 446 15.56 -5.32 -5.36
CA GLY A 446 16.83 -4.86 -5.88
C GLY A 446 18.03 -5.75 -5.61
N ASP A 447 19.19 -5.10 -5.63
CA ASP A 447 20.48 -5.79 -5.55
C ASP A 447 20.70 -6.47 -4.19
N ARG A 448 20.10 -5.97 -3.11
CA ARG A 448 20.15 -6.62 -1.80
C ARG A 448 19.51 -8.00 -1.82
N LEU A 449 18.37 -8.16 -2.52
CA LEU A 449 17.78 -9.48 -2.71
C LEU A 449 18.67 -10.34 -3.62
N ARG A 450 19.05 -9.83 -4.80
CA ARG A 450 19.87 -10.57 -5.79
C ARG A 450 21.18 -11.10 -5.20
N GLN A 451 21.90 -10.27 -4.46
CA GLN A 451 23.20 -10.60 -3.87
C GLN A 451 23.09 -11.54 -2.68
N SER A 452 21.90 -11.68 -2.09
CA SER A 452 21.66 -12.53 -0.93
C SER A 452 20.91 -13.81 -1.27
N LEU A 453 20.68 -14.13 -2.54
CA LEU A 453 20.01 -15.37 -2.95
C LEU A 453 20.77 -16.62 -2.43
N PRO A 454 20.05 -17.73 -2.15
CA PRO A 454 20.67 -18.98 -1.73
C PRO A 454 21.73 -19.48 -2.73
N ALA A 455 22.80 -20.09 -2.21
CA ALA A 455 23.94 -20.53 -3.03
C ALA A 455 23.55 -21.52 -4.15
N TYR A 456 22.52 -22.36 -3.93
CA TYR A 456 22.07 -23.32 -4.94
C TYR A 456 21.36 -22.65 -6.13
N VAL A 457 20.83 -21.44 -5.95
CA VAL A 457 20.24 -20.63 -7.03
C VAL A 457 21.35 -20.04 -7.89
N THR A 458 22.41 -19.51 -7.26
CA THR A 458 23.53 -18.85 -7.95
C THR A 458 24.57 -19.81 -8.54
N ALA A 459 24.65 -21.05 -8.03
CA ALA A 459 25.59 -22.07 -8.51
C ALA A 459 25.20 -22.75 -9.83
N LYS A 460 24.01 -22.47 -10.39
CA LYS A 460 23.62 -22.96 -11.71
C LYS A 460 24.20 -22.06 -12.81
N PRO A 461 25.05 -22.58 -13.72
CA PRO A 461 25.58 -21.78 -14.83
C PRO A 461 24.46 -21.39 -15.81
N SER A 462 24.47 -20.13 -16.23
CA SER A 462 23.76 -19.47 -17.34
C SER A 462 22.21 -19.38 -17.27
N LEU A 463 21.72 -18.27 -16.72
CA LEU A 463 20.76 -17.44 -17.46
C LEU A 463 21.59 -16.34 -18.13
N SER A 464 21.79 -16.51 -19.43
CA SER A 464 22.56 -15.62 -20.27
C SER A 464 22.03 -14.20 -20.17
N SER A 465 22.96 -13.27 -20.03
CA SER A 465 22.85 -11.89 -20.49
C SER A 465 22.03 -11.77 -21.79
N SER A 466 20.77 -11.38 -21.70
CA SER A 466 20.07 -10.68 -22.78
C SER A 466 20.35 -9.19 -22.58
N THR A 467 21.12 -8.68 -23.53
CA THR A 467 21.65 -7.33 -23.68
C THR A 467 20.59 -6.23 -23.77
N LEU A 468 20.88 -5.13 -23.03
CA LEU A 468 20.63 -3.69 -23.28
C LEU A 468 19.37 -3.24 -24.04
#